data_AF-A0A954KYU5-F1
#
_entry.id   AF-A0A954KYU5-F1
#
_cell.length_a   1.000
_cell.length_b   1.000
_cell.length_c   1.000
_cell.angle_alpha   90.00
_cell.angle_beta   90.00
_cell.angle_gamma   90.00
#
_symmetry.space_group_name_H-M   'P 1'
#
loop_
_entity.id
_entity.type
_entity.pdbx_description
1 polymer ?
#
loop_
_entity_poly.entity_id
_entity_poly.type
_entity_poly.pdbx_seq_one_letter_code
_entity_poly.pdbx_strand_id
1 'polypeptide(L)'
;MGHDITAYRSGVDREALYEELDLHTHNDDWLDRYNVYREQVEIAYNRRSAASPLNQVIYLALGVMDEAYAGCSGNGAELDITREQLETARDILKSKNFSGMTRERNVIDDILGMFTSAGIDVTSSADNDDDVSTEREFVDRCLAYLDESGEPSLRIMFA
;
A
#
# COMPACT_ATOMS: atom_id res chain seq x y z
N MET A 1 10.72 -10.14 3.98
CA MET A 1 9.26 -9.94 4.09
C MET A 1 8.98 -8.46 3.97
N GLY A 2 7.96 -8.09 3.22
CA GLY A 2 7.54 -6.71 2.99
C GLY A 2 6.03 -6.65 2.83
N HIS A 3 5.47 -5.45 2.92
CA HIS A 3 4.06 -5.21 2.66
C HIS A 3 3.86 -5.08 1.17
N ASP A 4 2.97 -5.91 0.64
CA ASP A 4 2.59 -6.00 -0.75
C ASP A 4 1.15 -5.47 -0.90
N ILE A 5 0.99 -4.36 -1.62
CA ILE A 5 -0.33 -3.76 -1.87
C ILE A 5 -0.58 -3.75 -3.36
N THR A 6 -1.71 -4.32 -3.76
CA THR A 6 -2.04 -4.52 -5.18
C THR A 6 -3.44 -4.02 -5.46
N ALA A 7 -3.57 -3.11 -6.42
CA ALA A 7 -4.86 -2.69 -6.97
C ALA A 7 -5.20 -3.53 -8.20
N TYR A 8 -6.38 -4.11 -8.23
CA TYR A 8 -6.82 -5.03 -9.29
C TYR A 8 -7.82 -4.40 -10.26
N ARG A 9 -7.77 -4.82 -11.52
CA ARG A 9 -8.79 -4.51 -12.53
C ARG A 9 -10.09 -5.21 -12.18
N SER A 10 -11.18 -4.45 -12.20
CA SER A 10 -12.52 -4.99 -12.00
C SER A 10 -12.94 -5.87 -13.18
N GLY A 11 -13.76 -6.88 -12.90
CA GLY A 11 -14.32 -7.77 -13.92
C GLY A 11 -13.37 -8.84 -14.47
N VAL A 12 -12.12 -8.89 -14.02
CA VAL A 12 -11.19 -9.97 -14.35
C VAL A 12 -11.34 -11.12 -13.36
N ASP A 13 -11.65 -12.31 -13.87
CA ASP A 13 -11.64 -13.54 -13.08
C ASP A 13 -10.19 -14.01 -12.89
N ARG A 14 -9.61 -13.61 -11.76
CA ARG A 14 -8.22 -13.91 -11.42
C ARG A 14 -7.94 -15.40 -11.33
N GLU A 15 -8.88 -16.18 -10.78
CA GLU A 15 -8.70 -17.63 -10.62
C GLU A 15 -8.73 -18.32 -11.99
N ALA A 16 -9.72 -18.00 -12.82
CA ALA A 16 -9.81 -18.55 -14.17
C ALA A 16 -8.58 -18.20 -15.03
N LEU A 17 -8.09 -16.96 -14.95
CA LEU A 17 -6.88 -16.55 -15.69
C LEU A 17 -5.62 -17.23 -15.14
N TYR A 18 -5.54 -17.44 -13.83
CA TYR A 18 -4.43 -18.16 -13.20
C TYR A 18 -4.37 -19.62 -13.69
N GLU A 19 -5.53 -20.26 -13.83
CA GLU A 19 -5.67 -21.59 -14.41
C GLU A 19 -5.36 -21.60 -15.92
N GLU A 20 -5.87 -20.64 -16.69
CA GLU A 20 -5.64 -20.52 -18.14
C GLU A 20 -4.15 -20.40 -18.48
N LEU A 21 -3.41 -19.63 -17.67
CA LEU A 21 -1.98 -19.44 -17.82
C LEU A 21 -1.15 -20.53 -17.12
N ASP A 22 -1.78 -21.54 -16.51
CA ASP A 22 -1.15 -22.67 -15.80
C ASP A 22 -0.07 -22.20 -14.79
N LEU A 23 -0.39 -21.18 -14.01
CA LEU A 23 0.58 -20.60 -13.06
C LEU A 23 0.90 -21.52 -11.86
N HIS A 24 0.20 -22.64 -11.73
CA HIS A 24 0.54 -23.70 -10.77
C HIS A 24 1.87 -24.40 -11.12
N THR A 25 2.20 -24.49 -12.41
CA THR A 25 3.38 -25.24 -12.88
C THR A 25 4.61 -24.33 -12.99
N HIS A 26 5.52 -24.44 -12.02
CA HIS A 26 6.75 -23.65 -11.98
C HIS A 26 7.85 -24.29 -12.86
N ASN A 27 7.96 -23.82 -14.10
CA ASN A 27 8.95 -24.22 -15.11
C ASN A 27 9.65 -22.99 -15.71
N ASP A 28 10.51 -23.19 -16.72
CA ASP A 28 11.33 -22.13 -17.32
C ASP A 28 10.48 -20.97 -17.90
N ASP A 29 9.27 -21.26 -18.38
CA ASP A 29 8.34 -20.26 -18.97
C ASP A 29 7.37 -19.66 -17.93
N TRP A 30 7.50 -20.04 -16.65
CA TRP A 30 6.58 -19.58 -15.60
C TRP A 30 6.59 -18.07 -15.43
N LEU A 31 7.77 -17.44 -15.47
CA LEU A 31 7.90 -16.00 -15.28
C LEU A 31 7.20 -15.21 -16.40
N ASP A 32 7.29 -15.69 -17.63
CA ASP A 32 6.66 -15.03 -18.78
C ASP A 32 5.14 -15.10 -18.67
N ARG A 33 4.59 -16.27 -18.32
CA ARG A 33 3.15 -16.44 -18.07
C ARG A 33 2.68 -15.58 -16.89
N TYR A 34 3.49 -15.50 -15.83
CA TYR A 34 3.19 -14.67 -14.67
C TYR A 34 3.19 -13.18 -15.02
N ASN A 35 4.09 -12.71 -15.88
CA ASN A 35 4.09 -11.32 -16.34
C ASN A 35 2.82 -11.00 -17.15
N VAL A 36 2.40 -11.91 -18.04
CA VAL A 36 1.14 -11.77 -18.79
C VAL A 36 -0.07 -11.72 -17.85
N TYR A 37 -0.09 -12.58 -16.84
CA TYR A 37 -1.13 -12.54 -15.80
C TYR A 37 -1.17 -11.18 -15.10
N ARG A 38 -0.02 -10.69 -14.63
CA ARG A 38 0.08 -9.42 -13.91
C ARG A 38 -0.40 -8.24 -14.74
N GLU A 39 -0.01 -8.15 -16.02
CA GLU A 39 -0.46 -7.07 -16.91
C GLU A 39 -1.99 -7.05 -17.08
N GLN A 40 -2.62 -8.23 -17.05
CA GLN A 40 -4.06 -8.38 -17.22
C GLN A 40 -4.87 -8.14 -15.95
N VAL A 41 -4.29 -8.35 -14.76
CA VAL A 41 -5.03 -8.26 -13.48
C VAL A 41 -4.66 -7.04 -12.66
N GLU A 42 -3.41 -6.56 -12.72
CA GLU A 42 -2.90 -5.50 -11.84
C GLU A 42 -3.00 -4.12 -12.52
N ILE A 43 -3.53 -3.15 -11.78
CA ILE A 43 -3.49 -1.73 -12.14
C ILE A 43 -2.21 -1.10 -11.60
N ALA A 44 -1.90 -1.39 -10.34
CA ALA A 44 -0.77 -0.84 -9.62
C ALA A 44 -0.33 -1.79 -8.50
N TYR A 45 0.95 -1.73 -8.16
CA TYR A 45 1.56 -2.52 -7.10
C TYR A 45 2.55 -1.66 -6.33
N ASN A 46 2.47 -1.68 -5.01
CA ASN A 46 3.41 -1.03 -4.11
C ASN A 46 3.97 -2.06 -3.13
N ARG A 47 5.30 -2.12 -3.02
CA ARG A 47 6.00 -2.97 -2.06
C ARG A 47 6.90 -2.14 -1.18
N ARG A 48 6.79 -2.31 0.14
CA ARG A 48 7.73 -1.73 1.09
C ARG A 48 8.27 -2.77 2.06
N SER A 49 9.55 -2.68 2.40
CA SER A 49 10.17 -3.59 3.38
C SER A 49 9.47 -3.48 4.73
N ALA A 50 9.30 -4.60 5.44
CA ALA A 50 8.77 -4.60 6.81
C ALA A 50 9.68 -3.85 7.79
N ALA A 51 10.96 -3.67 7.45
CA ALA A 51 11.90 -2.87 8.22
C ALA A 51 11.82 -1.36 7.89
N SER A 52 11.04 -0.96 6.87
CA SER A 52 10.88 0.44 6.52
C SER A 52 9.88 1.11 7.46
N PRO A 53 10.21 2.28 8.03
CA PRO A 53 9.30 3.00 8.92
C PRO A 53 8.04 3.54 8.21
N LEU A 54 8.03 3.60 6.87
CA LEU A 54 6.87 4.08 6.10
C LEU A 54 5.99 2.94 5.55
N ASN A 55 6.22 1.70 5.94
CA ASN A 55 5.41 0.56 5.49
C ASN A 55 3.89 0.73 5.77
N GLN A 56 3.53 1.56 6.75
CA GLN A 56 2.15 1.89 7.10
C GLN A 56 1.58 3.12 6.38
N VAL A 57 2.41 3.92 5.69
CA VAL A 57 1.99 5.26 5.19
C VAL A 57 0.80 5.18 4.25
N ILE A 58 0.79 4.20 3.35
CA ILE A 58 -0.31 4.01 2.40
C ILE A 58 -1.59 3.48 3.07
N TYR A 59 -1.48 2.62 4.08
CA TYR A 59 -2.63 2.17 4.88
C TYR A 59 -3.28 3.35 5.62
N LEU A 60 -2.43 4.20 6.20
CA LEU A 60 -2.81 5.43 6.87
C LEU A 60 -3.46 6.42 5.89
N ALA A 61 -2.86 6.64 4.72
CA ALA A 61 -3.37 7.56 3.72
C ALA A 61 -4.74 7.11 3.17
N LEU A 62 -4.96 5.80 3.01
CA LEU A 62 -6.23 5.22 2.55
C LEU A 62 -7.28 5.07 3.66
N GLY A 63 -6.87 5.21 4.94
CA GLY A 63 -7.75 5.11 6.10
C GLY A 63 -8.20 3.69 6.43
N VAL A 64 -7.34 2.68 6.26
CA VAL A 64 -7.70 1.24 6.35
C VAL A 64 -6.85 0.45 7.36
N MET A 65 -6.45 1.09 8.47
CA MET A 65 -5.51 0.49 9.42
C MET A 65 -6.07 -0.77 10.07
N ASP A 66 -7.21 -0.70 10.75
CA ASP A 66 -7.70 -1.83 11.55
C ASP A 66 -8.20 -2.99 10.67
N GLU A 67 -8.65 -2.67 9.45
CA GLU A 67 -9.22 -3.61 8.51
C GLU A 67 -8.18 -4.36 7.68
N ALA A 68 -6.97 -3.81 7.52
CA ALA A 68 -5.95 -4.35 6.61
C ALA A 68 -4.57 -4.56 7.24
N TYR A 69 -4.27 -3.92 8.39
CA TYR A 69 -2.94 -3.97 9.00
C TYR A 69 -2.83 -5.04 10.09
N ALA A 70 -2.01 -6.07 9.86
CA ALA A 70 -1.69 -7.11 10.87
C ALA A 70 -0.18 -7.32 11.08
N GLY A 71 0.60 -6.24 11.08
CA GLY A 71 2.05 -6.31 11.19
C GLY A 71 2.70 -6.52 9.82
N CYS A 72 3.86 -7.19 9.76
CA CYS A 72 4.81 -7.15 8.62
C CYS A 72 4.33 -7.64 7.24
N SER A 73 3.11 -8.17 7.11
CA SER A 73 2.61 -8.84 5.88
C SER A 73 1.13 -8.54 5.62
N GLY A 74 0.61 -7.41 6.11
CA GLY A 74 -0.82 -7.13 6.05
C GLY A 74 -1.65 -8.26 6.69
N ASN A 75 -2.95 -8.31 6.43
CA ASN A 75 -3.80 -9.44 6.81
C ASN A 75 -4.38 -10.20 5.60
N GLY A 76 -3.99 -9.83 4.38
CA GLY A 76 -4.54 -10.35 3.13
C GLY A 76 -5.93 -9.83 2.80
N ALA A 77 -6.42 -8.78 3.46
CA ALA A 77 -7.74 -8.23 3.19
C ALA A 77 -7.81 -7.61 1.79
N GLU A 78 -8.95 -7.80 1.15
CA GLU A 78 -9.35 -7.07 -0.06
C GLU A 78 -10.44 -6.08 0.29
N LEU A 79 -10.20 -4.81 0.03
CA LEU A 79 -11.13 -3.73 0.32
C LEU A 79 -11.46 -2.98 -0.97
N ASP A 80 -12.72 -2.58 -1.12
CA ASP A 80 -13.13 -1.65 -2.18
C ASP A 80 -12.80 -0.23 -1.70
N ILE A 81 -11.81 0.38 -2.34
CA ILE A 81 -11.33 1.73 -2.02
C ILE A 81 -11.97 2.71 -3.00
N THR A 82 -12.69 3.68 -2.46
CA THR A 82 -13.39 4.68 -3.26
C THR A 82 -12.44 5.71 -3.88
N ARG A 83 -12.91 6.38 -4.94
CA ARG A 83 -12.22 7.55 -5.51
C ARG A 83 -11.88 8.60 -4.47
N GLU A 84 -12.82 8.93 -3.58
CA GLU A 84 -12.64 9.94 -2.53
C GLU A 84 -11.49 9.56 -1.57
N GLN A 85 -11.38 8.28 -1.20
CA GLN A 85 -10.27 7.79 -0.37
C GLN A 85 -8.93 7.91 -1.10
N LEU A 86 -8.87 7.60 -2.41
CA LEU A 86 -7.65 7.75 -3.21
C LEU A 86 -7.25 9.22 -3.38
N GLU A 87 -8.20 10.12 -3.60
CA GLU A 87 -7.95 11.56 -3.68
C GLU A 87 -7.43 12.11 -2.34
N THR A 88 -8.05 11.71 -1.23
CA THR A 88 -7.60 12.04 0.12
C THR A 88 -6.17 11.53 0.38
N ALA A 89 -5.90 10.26 0.03
CA ALA A 89 -4.58 9.66 0.17
C ALA A 89 -3.54 10.42 -0.64
N ARG A 90 -3.86 10.81 -1.87
CA ARG A 90 -2.98 11.61 -2.73
C ARG A 90 -2.58 12.93 -2.08
N ASP A 91 -3.52 13.62 -1.45
CA ASP A 91 -3.28 14.91 -0.78
C ASP A 91 -2.44 14.75 0.49
N ILE A 92 -2.70 13.72 1.30
CA ILE A 92 -1.88 13.35 2.46
C ILE A 92 -0.44 13.06 2.00
N LEU A 93 -0.28 12.23 0.98
CA LEU A 93 1.04 11.86 0.46
C LEU A 93 1.77 13.06 -0.14
N LYS A 94 1.07 13.99 -0.81
CA LYS A 94 1.64 15.21 -1.41
C LYS A 94 2.13 16.21 -0.37
N SER A 95 1.33 16.45 0.66
CA SER A 95 1.65 17.43 1.69
C SER A 95 2.84 17.01 2.56
N LYS A 96 3.26 15.73 2.51
CA LYS A 96 4.21 15.11 3.47
C LYS A 96 3.82 15.40 4.91
N ASN A 97 2.56 15.75 5.14
CA ASN A 97 2.10 16.30 6.38
C ASN A 97 1.00 15.39 6.89
N PHE A 98 1.38 14.52 7.82
CA PHE A 98 0.43 13.68 8.55
C PHE A 98 -0.39 14.49 9.57
N SER A 99 -0.26 15.83 9.62
CA SER A 99 -1.09 16.68 10.47
C SER A 99 -2.56 16.56 10.07
N GLY A 100 -3.40 16.17 11.04
CA GLY A 100 -4.84 15.98 10.82
C GLY A 100 -5.26 14.52 10.73
N MET A 101 -4.30 13.58 10.67
CA MET A 101 -4.61 12.17 10.89
C MET A 101 -4.98 11.93 12.35
N THR A 102 -6.17 11.38 12.58
CA THR A 102 -6.58 10.94 13.92
C THR A 102 -5.90 9.61 14.18
N ARG A 103 -4.73 9.63 14.83
CA ARG A 103 -4.02 8.41 15.25
C ARG A 103 -4.29 8.17 16.74
N GLU A 104 -4.66 6.95 17.10
CA GLU A 104 -4.70 6.57 18.51
C GLU A 104 -3.28 6.61 19.11
N ARG A 105 -3.18 7.20 20.31
CA ARG A 105 -1.94 7.41 21.04
C ARG A 105 -1.12 6.10 21.09
N ASN A 106 0.10 6.11 20.55
CA ASN A 106 0.95 4.92 20.49
C ASN A 106 2.07 5.00 21.54
N VAL A 107 2.51 3.85 22.05
CA VAL A 107 3.63 3.69 23.00
C VAL A 107 4.91 4.39 22.52
N ILE A 108 5.13 4.50 21.21
CA ILE A 108 6.27 5.22 20.64
C ILE A 108 6.24 6.71 21.01
N ASP A 109 5.07 7.35 21.04
CA ASP A 109 4.93 8.76 21.41
C ASP A 109 5.28 9.00 22.89
N ASP A 110 4.91 8.07 23.76
CA ASP A 110 5.22 8.13 25.19
C ASP A 110 6.73 7.92 25.44
N ILE A 111 7.37 7.01 24.70
CA ILE A 111 8.82 6.77 24.79
C ILE A 111 9.62 7.97 24.29
N LEU A 112 9.24 8.56 23.16
CA LEU A 112 9.87 9.77 22.63
C LEU A 112 9.72 10.94 23.61
N GLY A 113 8.53 11.13 24.18
CA GLY A 113 8.29 12.15 25.20
C GLY A 113 9.16 11.98 26.46
N MET A 114 9.43 10.74 26.89
CA MET A 114 10.33 10.45 28.02
C MET A 114 11.78 10.82 27.71
N PHE A 115 12.28 10.51 26.51
CA PHE A 115 13.65 10.84 26.12
C PHE A 115 13.87 12.35 25.96
N THR A 116 12.93 13.05 25.34
CA THR A 116 12.98 14.52 25.24
C THR A 116 12.95 15.19 26.63
N SER A 117 12.12 14.67 27.55
CA SER A 117 12.05 15.17 28.93
C SER A 117 13.33 14.91 29.74
N ALA A 118 14.10 13.88 29.35
CA ALA A 118 15.39 13.56 29.94
C ALA A 118 16.57 14.36 29.34
N GLY A 119 16.31 15.27 28.39
CA GLY A 119 17.36 16.04 27.70
C GLY A 119 18.20 15.18 26.75
N ILE A 120 17.72 14.00 26.38
CA ILE A 120 18.36 13.11 25.41
C ILE A 120 17.83 13.50 24.04
N ASP A 121 18.72 14.07 23.22
CA ASP A 121 18.40 14.42 21.85
C ASP A 121 18.41 13.15 20.98
N VAL A 122 17.22 12.62 20.71
CA VAL A 122 17.05 11.43 19.86
C VAL A 122 17.19 11.89 18.41
N THR A 123 18.43 11.87 17.91
CA THR A 123 18.68 12.02 16.49
C THR A 123 18.34 10.72 15.79
N SER A 124 17.20 10.71 15.09
CA SER A 124 16.90 9.71 14.08
C SER A 124 18.05 9.71 13.06
N SER A 125 18.87 8.65 13.02
CA SER A 125 19.81 8.42 11.94
C SER A 125 19.02 8.16 10.66
N ALA A 126 18.64 9.26 10.00
CA ALA A 126 17.90 9.24 8.77
C ALA A 126 18.85 8.90 7.61
N ASP A 127 19.17 7.61 7.49
CA ASP A 127 19.11 6.97 6.15
C ASP A 127 17.64 6.57 5.88
N ASN A 128 16.70 7.41 6.36
CA ASN A 128 15.28 7.20 6.23
C ASN A 128 14.90 7.62 4.82
N ASP A 129 14.51 6.62 4.05
CA ASP A 129 13.82 6.79 2.78
C ASP A 129 12.45 7.42 3.05
N ASP A 130 12.45 8.73 3.36
CA ASP A 130 11.31 9.65 3.48
C ASP A 130 10.66 9.92 2.11
N ASP A 131 11.10 9.19 1.09
CA ASP A 131 10.51 9.20 -0.22
C ASP A 131 9.25 8.32 -0.21
N VAL A 132 8.12 8.97 -0.45
CA VAL A 132 6.81 8.33 -0.63
C VAL A 132 6.41 8.31 -2.11
N SER A 133 7.40 8.40 -3.01
CA SER A 133 7.19 8.42 -4.46
C SER A 133 6.45 7.16 -4.95
N THR A 134 6.77 5.99 -4.41
CA THR A 134 6.14 4.72 -4.79
C THR A 134 4.68 4.68 -4.34
N GLU A 135 4.36 5.14 -3.13
CA GLU A 135 2.97 5.26 -2.66
C GLU A 135 2.17 6.27 -3.49
N ARG A 136 2.80 7.39 -3.87
CA ARG A 136 2.16 8.40 -4.74
C ARG A 136 1.89 7.85 -6.13
N GLU A 137 2.86 7.18 -6.74
CA GLU A 137 2.71 6.55 -8.05
C GLU A 137 1.59 5.51 -8.03
N PHE A 138 1.53 4.70 -6.97
CA PHE A 138 0.43 3.74 -6.77
C PHE A 138 -0.94 4.42 -6.80
N VAL A 139 -1.11 5.49 -6.01
CA VAL A 139 -2.38 6.24 -5.94
C VAL A 139 -2.70 6.94 -7.27
N ASP A 140 -1.71 7.56 -7.91
CA ASP A 140 -1.91 8.24 -9.20
C ASP A 140 -2.33 7.26 -10.30
N ARG A 141 -1.75 6.04 -10.35
CA ARG A 141 -2.17 4.98 -11.28
C ARG A 141 -3.59 4.48 -11.01
N CYS A 142 -3.96 4.33 -9.75
CA CYS A 142 -5.32 3.96 -9.36
C CYS A 142 -6.35 5.00 -9.81
N LEU A 143 -6.07 6.28 -9.58
CA LEU A 143 -6.95 7.38 -10.00
C LEU A 143 -7.07 7.47 -11.53
N ALA A 144 -5.94 7.34 -12.25
CA ALA A 144 -5.95 7.34 -13.71
C ALA A 144 -6.84 6.22 -14.27
N TYR A 145 -6.76 5.02 -13.70
CA TYR A 145 -7.64 3.92 -14.11
C TYR A 145 -9.12 4.21 -13.80
N LEU A 146 -9.44 4.81 -12.64
CA LEU A 146 -10.82 5.19 -12.32
C LEU A 146 -11.35 6.28 -13.28
N ASP A 147 -10.49 7.18 -13.76
CA ASP A 147 -10.84 8.17 -14.78
C ASP A 147 -11.16 7.51 -16.14
N GLU A 148 -10.41 6.49 -16.52
CA GLU A 148 -10.59 5.75 -17.78
C GLU A 148 -11.80 4.81 -17.75
N SER A 149 -11.99 4.09 -16.65
CA SER A 149 -13.05 3.08 -16.49
C SER A 149 -14.40 3.66 -16.11
N GLY A 150 -14.41 4.82 -15.44
CA GLY A 150 -15.63 5.41 -14.86
C GLY A 150 -16.15 4.66 -13.63
N GLU A 151 -15.35 3.77 -13.04
CA GLU A 151 -15.73 3.02 -11.85
C GLU A 151 -15.73 3.90 -10.59
N PRO A 152 -16.57 3.58 -9.58
CA PRO A 152 -16.63 4.35 -8.33
C PRO A 152 -15.52 3.97 -7.32
N SER A 153 -14.94 2.78 -7.45
CA SER A 153 -14.00 2.21 -6.50
C SER A 153 -13.10 1.15 -7.13
N LEU A 154 -11.98 0.83 -6.48
CA LEU A 154 -11.06 -0.24 -6.87
C LEU A 154 -10.92 -1.29 -5.77
N ARG A 155 -10.83 -2.56 -6.17
CA ARG A 155 -10.43 -3.66 -5.30
C ARG A 155 -8.94 -3.56 -5.00
N ILE A 156 -8.56 -3.32 -3.75
CA ILE A 156 -7.16 -3.26 -3.31
C ILE A 156 -6.91 -4.35 -2.26
N MET A 157 -5.88 -5.17 -2.48
CA MET A 157 -5.40 -6.18 -1.54
C MET A 157 -4.21 -5.68 -0.73
N PHE A 158 -4.18 -6.05 0.54
CA PHE A 158 -3.14 -5.67 1.51
C PHE A 158 -2.49 -6.91 2.14
N ALA A 159 -1.30 -7.29 1.66
CA ALA A 159 -0.54 -8.50 2.05
C ALA A 159 0.94 -8.20 2.37
#